data_AF-B4H2G1-F1
#
_entry.id   AF-B4H2G1-F1
#
_cell.length_a   1.000
_cell.length_b   1.000
_cell.length_c   1.000
_cell.angle_alpha   90.00
_cell.angle_beta   90.00
_cell.angle_gamma   90.00
#
_symmetry.space_group_name_H-M   'P 1'
#
loop_
_entity.id
_entity.type
_entity.pdbx_description
1 polymer ?
#
loop_
_entity_poly.entity_id
_entity_poly.type
_entity_poly.pdbx_seq_one_letter_code
_entity_poly.pdbx_strand_id
1 'polypeptide(L)'
;MFNDKSLFICLALACALVSGSPHGDGDEVPPSIGGFGAPKTLSGSELDSAKSTLTYSLDTLAAGEGPSYRVSKIMSATVQVVSGFLNSYIVELVEPNGVTKVCEVKIWSRNWLPNGIEITFNCPNEPLVIKSHDAPV
;
A
#
# COMPACT_ATOMS: atom_id res chain seq x y z
N MET A 1 22.71 52.14 18.49
CA MET A 1 22.49 51.90 17.05
C MET A 1 21.79 50.56 16.88
N PHE A 2 20.46 50.55 16.80
CA PHE A 2 19.71 49.45 16.20
C PHE A 2 18.56 50.08 15.44
N ASN A 3 18.76 50.13 14.13
CA ASN A 3 17.87 50.67 13.14
C ASN A 3 17.54 49.48 12.23
N ASP A 4 16.33 48.96 12.26
CA ASP A 4 15.58 48.88 11.01
C ASP A 4 14.08 48.70 11.22
N LYS A 5 13.34 49.41 10.39
CA LYS A 5 11.89 49.43 10.28
C LYS A 5 11.53 48.35 9.26
N SER A 6 10.70 47.40 9.64
CA SER A 6 10.04 46.54 8.65
C SER A 6 8.62 46.23 9.11
N LEU A 7 7.75 47.15 8.70
CA LEU A 7 6.30 47.07 8.72
C LEU A 7 5.85 46.07 7.66
N PHE A 8 5.52 44.83 8.06
CA PHE A 8 4.88 43.87 7.17
C PHE A 8 3.36 44.06 7.21
N ILE A 9 2.86 44.69 6.15
CA ILE A 9 1.45 44.96 5.87
C ILE A 9 0.74 43.63 5.60
N CYS A 10 -0.20 43.26 6.47
CA CYS A 10 -1.17 42.19 6.25
C CYS A 10 -2.19 42.65 5.20
N LEU A 11 -1.96 42.31 3.94
CA LEU A 11 -2.95 42.52 2.88
C LEU A 11 -3.97 41.37 2.96
N ALA A 12 -5.13 41.67 3.53
CA ALA A 12 -6.28 40.78 3.52
C ALA A 12 -6.76 40.57 2.08
N LEU A 13 -6.49 39.38 1.53
CA LEU A 13 -7.15 38.92 0.32
C LEU A 13 -8.31 38.01 0.75
N ALA A 14 -9.51 38.58 0.73
CA ALA A 14 -10.75 37.87 0.95
C ALA A 14 -10.91 36.76 -0.09
N CYS A 15 -10.71 35.50 0.32
CA CYS A 15 -11.17 34.36 -0.46
C CYS A 15 -12.68 34.23 -0.16
N ALA A 16 -13.51 34.66 -1.11
CA ALA A 16 -14.93 34.38 -1.08
C ALA A 16 -15.14 32.86 -0.98
N LEU A 17 -15.85 32.42 0.05
CA LEU A 17 -16.31 31.04 0.18
C LEU A 17 -17.36 30.80 -0.91
N VAL A 18 -16.95 30.22 -2.04
CA VAL A 18 -17.91 29.64 -2.98
C VAL A 18 -18.40 28.33 -2.35
N SER A 19 -19.59 28.38 -1.77
CA SER A 19 -20.37 27.21 -1.38
C SER A 19 -20.86 26.51 -2.66
N GLY A 20 -19.98 25.75 -3.30
CA GLY A 20 -20.38 24.77 -4.31
C GLY A 20 -20.78 23.48 -3.61
N SER A 21 -22.08 23.25 -3.44
CA SER A 21 -22.59 21.90 -3.17
C SER A 21 -22.72 21.20 -4.52
N PRO A 22 -21.92 20.18 -4.86
CA PRO A 22 -22.24 19.37 -6.02
C PRO A 22 -23.42 18.48 -5.60
N HIS A 23 -24.61 18.86 -6.07
CA HIS A 23 -25.73 17.94 -6.18
C HIS A 23 -25.26 16.76 -7.04
N GLY A 24 -25.41 15.56 -6.50
CA GLY A 24 -25.17 14.33 -7.23
C GLY A 24 -26.22 14.16 -8.32
N ASP A 25 -25.76 13.90 -9.53
CA ASP A 25 -26.50 13.16 -10.54
C ASP A 25 -25.79 11.83 -10.73
N GLY A 26 -26.58 10.76 -10.70
CA GLY A 26 -26.11 9.38 -10.63
C GLY A 26 -25.48 8.84 -11.90
N ASP A 27 -24.92 7.65 -11.70
CA ASP A 27 -24.43 6.66 -12.65
C ASP A 27 -23.05 6.88 -13.30
N GLU A 28 -22.21 5.86 -13.09
CA GLU A 28 -20.80 5.68 -13.47
C GLU A 28 -19.78 6.59 -12.76
N VAL A 29 -19.18 6.05 -11.69
CA VAL A 29 -17.87 6.50 -11.22
C VAL A 29 -16.89 6.32 -12.40
N PRO A 30 -16.41 7.40 -13.06
CA PRO A 30 -15.36 7.25 -14.05
C PRO A 30 -14.15 6.64 -13.33
N PRO A 31 -13.36 5.75 -13.97
CA PRO A 31 -12.20 5.15 -13.33
C PRO A 31 -11.36 6.30 -12.80
N SER A 32 -11.24 6.36 -11.46
CA SER A 32 -10.50 7.39 -10.76
C SER A 32 -9.17 7.54 -11.48
N ILE A 33 -8.95 8.67 -12.14
CA ILE A 33 -7.63 9.08 -12.60
C ILE A 33 -6.90 9.51 -11.33
N GLY A 34 -6.62 8.53 -10.47
CA GLY A 34 -5.78 8.68 -9.30
C GLY A 34 -4.43 9.12 -9.85
N GLY A 35 -3.99 10.32 -9.44
CA GLY A 35 -2.68 10.81 -9.80
C GLY A 35 -1.62 9.74 -9.55
N PHE A 36 -0.59 9.71 -10.40
CA PHE A 36 0.52 8.78 -10.26
C PHE A 36 1.02 8.79 -8.81
N GLY A 37 0.91 7.63 -8.15
CA GLY A 37 1.35 7.45 -6.77
C GLY A 37 0.27 7.51 -5.69
N ALA A 38 -1.01 7.74 -5.99
CA ALA A 38 -2.07 7.45 -5.03
C ALA A 38 -2.33 5.92 -4.95
N PRO A 39 -2.61 5.35 -3.76
CA PRO A 39 -3.00 3.94 -3.67
C PRO A 39 -4.30 3.69 -4.46
N LYS A 40 -4.27 2.68 -5.33
CA LYS A 40 -5.43 2.18 -6.07
C LYS A 40 -5.88 0.85 -5.48
N THR A 41 -7.15 0.74 -5.10
CA THR A 41 -7.76 -0.53 -4.69
C THR A 41 -7.88 -1.49 -5.88
N LEU A 42 -7.48 -2.74 -5.67
CA LEU A 42 -7.47 -3.79 -6.69
C LEU A 42 -8.77 -4.59 -6.69
N SER A 43 -9.24 -4.99 -7.87
CA SER A 43 -10.42 -5.84 -8.06
C SER A 43 -10.28 -6.68 -9.33
N GLY A 44 -11.13 -7.70 -9.49
CA GLY A 44 -11.11 -8.59 -10.67
C GLY A 44 -9.72 -9.21 -10.92
N SER A 45 -9.28 -9.20 -12.18
CA SER A 45 -7.98 -9.77 -12.60
C SER A 45 -6.76 -9.11 -11.96
N GLU A 46 -6.87 -7.84 -11.53
CA GLU A 46 -5.78 -7.16 -10.83
C GLU A 46 -5.59 -7.73 -9.42
N LEU A 47 -6.70 -8.07 -8.75
CA LEU A 47 -6.66 -8.72 -7.43
C LEU A 47 -6.09 -10.15 -7.54
N ASP A 48 -6.44 -10.89 -8.59
CA ASP A 48 -5.89 -12.23 -8.85
C ASP A 48 -4.37 -12.19 -9.10
N SER A 49 -3.91 -11.18 -9.85
CA SER A 49 -2.47 -10.95 -10.07
C SER A 49 -1.77 -10.62 -8.75
N ALA A 50 -2.34 -9.74 -7.94
CA ALA A 50 -1.78 -9.39 -6.63
C ALA A 50 -1.78 -10.57 -5.66
N LYS A 51 -2.79 -11.45 -5.71
CA LYS A 51 -2.83 -12.70 -4.95
C LYS A 51 -1.69 -13.64 -5.38
N SER A 52 -1.43 -13.73 -6.67
CA SER A 52 -0.34 -14.54 -7.22
C SER A 52 1.02 -14.00 -6.75
N THR A 53 1.22 -12.68 -6.77
CA THR A 53 2.42 -12.03 -6.23
C THR A 53 2.62 -12.36 -4.75
N LEU A 54 1.57 -12.20 -3.92
CA LEU A 54 1.65 -12.53 -2.50
C LEU A 54 1.99 -14.00 -2.27
N THR A 55 1.30 -14.90 -2.98
CA THR A 55 1.52 -16.36 -2.85
C THR A 55 2.94 -16.73 -3.23
N TYR A 56 3.46 -16.20 -4.35
CA TYR A 56 4.83 -16.42 -4.78
C TYR A 56 5.85 -15.99 -3.72
N SER A 57 5.67 -14.81 -3.13
CA SER A 57 6.55 -14.34 -2.07
C SER A 57 6.49 -15.23 -0.83
N LEU A 58 5.31 -15.69 -0.43
CA LEU A 58 5.16 -16.62 0.70
C LEU A 58 5.85 -17.97 0.42
N ASP A 59 5.65 -18.54 -0.77
CA ASP A 59 6.25 -19.82 -1.16
C ASP A 59 7.79 -19.72 -1.22
N THR A 60 8.30 -18.61 -1.76
CA THR A 60 9.75 -18.32 -1.81
C THR A 60 10.34 -18.23 -0.41
N LEU A 61 9.64 -17.56 0.51
CA LEU A 61 10.05 -17.47 1.91
C LEU A 61 9.99 -18.82 2.62
N ALA A 62 8.96 -19.62 2.38
CA ALA A 62 8.80 -20.94 2.98
C ALA A 62 9.86 -21.94 2.50
N ALA A 63 10.39 -21.79 1.28
CA ALA A 63 11.48 -22.60 0.76
C ALA A 63 12.87 -22.19 1.32
N GLY A 64 12.99 -20.99 1.86
CA GLY A 64 14.22 -20.45 2.45
C GLY A 64 14.13 -20.32 3.98
N GLU A 65 14.72 -19.25 4.53
CA GLU A 65 14.71 -18.94 5.97
C GLU A 65 13.57 -17.96 6.36
N GLY A 66 12.41 -18.11 5.74
CA GLY A 66 11.23 -17.27 5.95
C GLY A 66 10.10 -17.96 6.71
N PRO A 67 9.08 -17.20 7.16
CA PRO A 67 7.89 -17.79 7.76
C PRO A 67 7.08 -18.58 6.72
N SER A 68 6.54 -19.72 7.12
CA SER A 68 5.70 -20.57 6.27
C SER A 68 4.22 -20.24 6.46
N TYR A 69 3.82 -19.05 6.02
CA TYR A 69 2.41 -18.62 6.04
C TYR A 69 1.68 -19.05 4.76
N ARG A 70 0.37 -19.29 4.87
CA ARG A 70 -0.52 -19.51 3.72
C ARG A 70 -1.65 -18.50 3.69
N VAL A 71 -2.10 -18.11 2.51
CA VAL A 71 -3.25 -17.22 2.36
C VAL A 71 -4.55 -18.02 2.55
N SER A 72 -5.36 -17.66 3.55
CA SER A 72 -6.74 -18.12 3.68
C SER A 72 -7.66 -17.25 2.82
N LYS A 73 -7.63 -15.93 3.05
CA LYS A 73 -8.52 -14.97 2.39
C LYS A 73 -7.88 -13.59 2.28
N ILE A 74 -7.96 -12.97 1.11
CA ILE A 74 -7.62 -11.55 0.93
C ILE A 74 -8.88 -10.72 1.11
N MET A 75 -8.87 -9.79 2.06
CA MET A 75 -10.00 -8.89 2.35
C MET A 75 -9.94 -7.63 1.49
N SER A 76 -8.75 -7.07 1.33
CA SER A 76 -8.49 -5.94 0.43
C SER A 76 -7.04 -5.96 -0.03
N ALA A 77 -6.80 -5.37 -1.20
CA ALA A 77 -5.47 -5.12 -1.71
C ALA A 77 -5.41 -3.78 -2.43
N THR A 78 -4.30 -3.07 -2.30
CA THR A 78 -4.04 -1.81 -2.99
C THR A 78 -2.66 -1.83 -3.62
N VAL A 79 -2.49 -1.18 -4.75
CA VAL A 79 -1.17 -0.92 -5.36
C VAL A 79 -0.87 0.57 -5.37
N GLN A 80 0.38 0.93 -5.13
CA GLN A 80 0.86 2.31 -5.19
C GLN A 80 2.20 2.35 -5.93
N VAL A 81 2.36 3.29 -6.86
CA VAL A 81 3.66 3.58 -7.49
C VAL A 81 4.46 4.47 -6.56
N VAL A 82 5.67 4.04 -6.22
CA VAL A 82 6.64 4.76 -5.39
C VAL A 82 8.01 4.69 -6.10
N SER A 83 9.12 4.57 -5.37
CA SER A 83 10.36 4.05 -5.94
C SER A 83 10.23 2.53 -6.17
N GLY A 84 9.33 2.14 -7.07
CA GLY A 84 8.89 0.76 -7.32
C GLY A 84 7.38 0.62 -7.18
N PHE A 85 6.93 -0.59 -6.84
CA PHE A 85 5.51 -0.86 -6.58
C PHE A 85 5.34 -1.29 -5.13
N LEU A 86 4.43 -0.64 -4.40
CA LEU A 86 4.01 -1.04 -3.08
C LEU A 86 2.63 -1.69 -3.17
N ASN A 87 2.58 -2.99 -2.95
CA ASN A 87 1.32 -3.73 -2.78
C ASN A 87 1.04 -3.85 -1.29
N SER A 88 -0.11 -3.35 -0.83
CA SER A 88 -0.58 -3.52 0.55
C SER A 88 -1.80 -4.43 0.56
N TYR A 89 -1.83 -5.39 1.48
CA TYR A 89 -2.87 -6.40 1.61
C TYR A 89 -3.41 -6.39 3.04
N ILE A 90 -4.73 -6.47 3.18
CA ILE A 90 -5.36 -6.95 4.42
C ILE A 90 -5.76 -8.39 4.16
N VAL A 91 -5.09 -9.32 4.83
CA VAL A 91 -5.16 -10.75 4.49
C VAL A 91 -5.23 -11.61 5.76
N GLU A 92 -6.06 -12.64 5.71
CA GLU A 92 -6.07 -13.71 6.69
C GLU A 92 -4.98 -14.73 6.31
N LEU A 93 -3.96 -14.84 7.16
CA LEU A 93 -2.87 -15.79 7.04
C LEU A 93 -3.12 -17.00 7.95
N VAL A 94 -2.77 -18.18 7.45
CA VAL A 94 -2.74 -19.43 8.20
C VAL A 94 -1.30 -19.74 8.56
N GLU A 95 -1.06 -19.93 9.84
CA GLU A 95 0.22 -20.37 10.39
C GLU A 95 0.43 -21.89 10.23
N PRO A 96 1.67 -22.41 10.35
CA PRO A 96 1.93 -23.85 10.30
C PRO A 96 1.18 -24.68 11.35
N ASN A 97 0.86 -24.08 12.51
CA ASN A 97 0.08 -24.70 13.58
C ASN A 97 -1.44 -24.73 13.29
N GLY A 98 -1.88 -24.17 12.15
CA GLY A 98 -3.29 -24.07 11.75
C GLY A 98 -4.04 -22.85 12.30
N VAL A 99 -3.40 -21.99 13.10
CA VAL A 99 -4.00 -20.76 13.62
C VAL A 99 -4.11 -19.75 12.49
N THR A 100 -5.27 -19.09 12.40
CA THR A 100 -5.55 -18.04 11.43
C THR A 100 -5.49 -16.67 12.08
N LYS A 101 -4.90 -15.69 11.40
CA LYS A 101 -4.84 -14.30 11.85
C LYS A 101 -4.96 -13.32 10.69
N VAL A 102 -5.61 -12.19 10.93
CA VAL A 102 -5.69 -11.09 9.96
C VAL A 102 -4.46 -10.20 10.15
N CYS A 103 -3.67 -10.03 9.10
CA CYS A 103 -2.48 -9.20 9.10
C CYS A 103 -2.55 -8.18 7.96
N GLU A 104 -1.88 -7.05 8.18
CA GLU A 104 -1.49 -6.16 7.10
C GLU A 104 -0.16 -6.67 6.54
N VAL A 105 -0.14 -7.01 5.25
CA VAL A 105 1.08 -7.45 4.55
C VAL A 105 1.43 -6.40 3.51
N LYS A 106 2.70 -6.01 3.44
CA LYS A 106 3.21 -5.08 2.43
C LYS A 106 4.32 -5.72 1.64
N ILE A 107 4.24 -5.63 0.30
CA ILE A 107 5.29 -6.06 -0.61
C ILE A 107 5.77 -4.83 -1.37
N TRP A 108 7.04 -4.46 -1.18
CA TRP A 108 7.70 -3.43 -1.95
C TRP A 108 8.62 -4.07 -2.99
N SER A 109 8.22 -3.95 -4.25
CA SER A 109 8.92 -4.52 -5.39
C SER A 109 9.82 -3.49 -6.05
N ARG A 110 11.14 -3.75 -5.99
CA ARG A 110 12.21 -3.00 -6.66
C ARG A 110 13.01 -3.95 -7.53
N ASN A 111 12.41 -4.43 -8.61
CA ASN A 111 12.94 -5.54 -9.42
C ASN A 111 14.34 -5.30 -10.02
N TRP A 112 14.83 -4.05 -10.03
CA TRP A 112 16.19 -3.70 -10.46
C TRP A 112 17.27 -3.87 -9.38
N LEU A 113 16.91 -4.27 -8.16
CA LEU A 113 17.84 -4.52 -7.06
C LEU A 113 17.95 -6.02 -6.75
N PRO A 114 19.14 -6.50 -6.36
CA PRO A 114 19.27 -7.80 -5.70
C PRO A 114 18.51 -7.77 -4.38
N ASN A 115 17.81 -8.86 -4.04
CA ASN A 115 16.84 -8.93 -2.95
C ASN A 115 15.81 -7.79 -3.00
N GLY A 116 15.43 -7.39 -4.22
CA GLY A 116 14.60 -6.23 -4.48
C GLY A 116 13.14 -6.37 -4.05
N ILE A 117 12.70 -7.56 -3.64
CA ILE A 117 11.37 -7.78 -3.08
C ILE A 117 11.48 -7.80 -1.57
N GLU A 118 10.94 -6.76 -0.93
CA GLU A 118 10.82 -6.69 0.52
C GLU A 118 9.37 -6.95 0.92
N ILE A 119 9.17 -7.87 1.85
CA ILE A 119 7.86 -8.23 2.38
C ILE A 119 7.83 -8.02 3.89
N THR A 120 6.83 -7.27 4.33
CA THR A 120 6.60 -6.91 5.72
C THR A 120 5.28 -7.50 6.18
N PHE A 121 5.31 -8.25 7.27
CA PHE A 121 4.13 -8.79 7.95
C PHE A 121 3.88 -7.99 9.23
N ASN A 122 2.76 -7.27 9.25
CA ASN A 122 2.28 -6.53 10.40
C ASN A 122 1.03 -7.25 10.94
N CYS A 123 1.24 -8.18 11.88
CA CYS A 123 0.18 -8.93 12.53
C CYS A 123 -0.10 -8.34 13.94
N PRO A 124 -1.37 -8.24 14.38
CA PRO A 124 -1.70 -7.68 15.69
C PRO A 124 -1.03 -8.42 16.85
N ASN A 125 -0.48 -7.67 17.81
CA ASN A 125 0.20 -8.18 19.02
C ASN A 125 1.47 -9.01 18.76
N GLU A 126 2.05 -8.90 17.57
CA GLU A 126 3.29 -9.56 17.20
C GLU A 126 4.35 -8.54 16.77
N PRO A 127 5.65 -8.85 16.92
CA PRO A 127 6.68 -8.02 16.34
C PRO A 127 6.58 -8.01 14.80
N LEU A 128 6.94 -6.87 14.20
CA LEU A 128 7.01 -6.72 12.75
C LEU A 128 8.01 -7.71 12.17
N VAL A 129 7.59 -8.52 11.19
CA VAL A 129 8.49 -9.44 10.47
C VAL A 129 8.79 -8.86 9.09
N ILE A 130 10.06 -8.57 8.82
CA ILE A 130 10.52 -8.08 7.52
C ILE A 130 11.44 -9.13 6.91
N LYS A 131 11.19 -9.48 5.65
CA LYS A 131 12.01 -10.41 4.87
C LYS A 131 12.22 -9.87 3.46
N SER A 132 13.26 -10.38 2.79
CA SER A 132 13.53 -10.00 1.41
C SER A 132 13.95 -11.20 0.59
N HIS A 133 13.63 -11.17 -0.70
CA HIS A 133 14.03 -12.16 -1.69
C HIS A 133 14.20 -11.50 -3.06
N ASP A 134 14.84 -12.20 -3.99
CA ASP A 134 14.99 -11.72 -5.37
C ASP A 134 13.64 -11.66 -6.10
N ALA A 135 13.57 -10.79 -7.11
CA ALA A 135 12.39 -10.75 -7.98
C ALA A 135 12.21 -12.08 -8.74
N PRO A 136 10.98 -12.46 -9.11
CA PRO A 136 10.77 -13.59 -10.01
C PRO A 136 11.58 -13.39 -11.29
N VAL A 137 12.28 -14.45 -11.72
CA VAL A 137 13.03 -14.52 -12.99
C VAL A 137 12.14 -14.89 -14.15
#